data_AF-A0A2V8GZ36-F1
#
_entry.id   AF-A0A2V8GZ36-F1
#
_cell.length_a   1.000
_cell.length_b   1.000
_cell.length_c   1.000
_cell.angle_alpha   90.00
_cell.angle_beta   90.00
_cell.angle_gamma   90.00
#
_symmetry.space_group_name_H-M   'P 1'
#
loop_
_entity.id
_entity.type
_entity.pdbx_description
1 polymer ?
#
loop_
_entity_poly.entity_id
_entity_poly.type
_entity_poly.pdbx_seq_one_letter_code
_entity_poly.pdbx_strand_id
1 'polypeptide(L)'
;MKTLNEALGAADPLRHEAGPTADQRARLRHTIIAAAAHAGQPSRARRRMPIALAVALASIVIVLIAASSSRWGSTAHAAVRFEVRLAEEQAAPGLTAARVANSDRTVYLHAEAVVTNADIAFSNVIPGNTPSEQFWIDVRLNAAGADKMRRATLGHLGRLVAILIDGDVVSTPRLKSPIGPAAVISGDFTRAEAEKIAEGMRITP
;
A
#
# COMPACT_ATOMS: atom_id res chain seq x y z
N MET A 1 59.56 -27.08 5.16
CA MET A 1 58.21 -26.49 4.96
C MET A 1 57.86 -25.70 6.22
N LYS A 2 57.56 -24.40 6.14
CA LYS A 2 57.10 -23.59 7.29
C LYS A 2 55.57 -23.71 7.42
N THR A 3 55.05 -23.72 8.65
CA THR A 3 53.59 -23.87 8.88
C THR A 3 52.84 -22.56 8.66
N LEU A 4 51.56 -22.64 8.26
CA LEU A 4 50.74 -21.49 7.84
C LEU A 4 50.63 -20.39 8.90
N ASN A 5 50.64 -20.75 10.18
CA ASN A 5 50.49 -19.81 11.30
C ASN A 5 51.76 -18.97 11.54
N GLU A 6 52.95 -19.53 11.26
CA GLU A 6 54.20 -18.77 11.28
C GLU A 6 54.29 -17.78 10.12
N ALA A 7 53.75 -18.13 8.95
CA ALA A 7 53.73 -17.25 7.79
C ALA A 7 52.80 -16.05 8.01
N LEU A 8 51.66 -16.24 8.68
CA LEU A 8 50.71 -15.17 9.00
C LEU A 8 51.20 -14.27 10.14
N GLY A 9 51.81 -14.81 11.19
CA GLY A 9 52.38 -14.02 12.28
C GLY A 9 53.63 -13.20 11.88
N ALA A 10 54.34 -13.61 10.83
CA ALA A 10 55.48 -12.86 10.29
C ALA A 10 55.06 -11.58 9.54
N ALA A 11 53.81 -11.54 9.05
CA ALA A 11 53.28 -10.45 8.23
C ALA A 11 52.43 -9.43 9.01
N ASP A 12 52.22 -9.61 10.32
CA ASP A 12 51.51 -8.63 11.14
C ASP A 12 52.46 -7.47 11.50
N PRO A 13 52.26 -6.27 10.92
CA PRO A 13 53.15 -5.14 11.13
C PRO A 13 53.03 -4.56 12.55
N LEU A 14 51.96 -4.87 13.29
CA LEU A 14 51.69 -4.33 14.62
C LEU A 14 52.17 -5.24 15.75
N ARG A 15 52.76 -6.40 15.44
CA ARG A 15 53.24 -7.38 16.44
C ARG A 15 54.27 -6.85 17.44
N HIS A 16 54.95 -5.75 17.10
CA HIS A 16 55.95 -5.09 17.97
C HIS A 16 55.38 -3.88 18.72
N GLU A 17 54.11 -3.54 18.54
CA GLU A 17 53.49 -2.45 19.27
C GLU A 17 53.01 -2.95 20.63
N ALA A 18 53.43 -2.27 21.70
CA ALA A 18 52.96 -2.58 23.04
C ALA A 18 51.44 -2.30 23.11
N GLY A 19 50.64 -3.36 23.32
CA GLY A 19 49.19 -3.24 23.39
C GLY A 19 48.74 -2.25 24.49
N PRO A 20 47.59 -1.57 24.30
CA PRO A 20 47.17 -0.50 25.20
C PRO A 20 46.93 -1.04 26.62
N THR A 21 47.42 -0.28 27.61
CA THR A 21 47.35 -0.64 29.03
C THR A 21 45.89 -0.69 29.52
N ALA A 22 45.66 -1.38 30.65
CA ALA A 22 44.31 -1.54 31.21
C ALA A 22 43.61 -0.19 31.45
N ASP A 23 44.36 0.83 31.89
CA ASP A 23 43.86 2.18 32.12
C ASP A 23 43.46 2.88 30.82
N GLN A 24 44.19 2.66 29.73
CA GLN A 24 43.89 3.24 28.43
C GLN A 24 42.59 2.64 27.85
N ARG A 25 42.36 1.34 28.07
CA ARG A 25 41.10 0.67 27.69
C ARG A 25 39.92 1.15 28.53
N ALA A 26 40.13 1.41 29.83
CA ALA A 26 39.09 1.95 30.71
C ALA A 26 38.69 3.38 30.28
N ARG A 27 39.65 4.22 29.91
CA ARG A 27 39.40 5.57 29.38
C ARG A 27 38.60 5.54 28.08
N LEU A 28 38.95 4.66 27.15
CA LEU A 28 38.24 4.47 25.87
C LEU A 28 36.78 4.06 26.08
N ARG A 29 36.52 3.10 26.98
CA ARG A 29 35.14 2.71 27.33
C ARG A 29 34.35 3.87 27.91
N HIS A 30 34.97 4.66 28.79
CA HIS A 30 34.31 5.82 29.38
C HIS A 30 34.02 6.91 28.34
N THR A 31 34.87 7.07 27.32
CA THR A 31 34.65 8.05 26.24
C THR A 31 33.48 7.65 25.35
N ILE A 32 33.32 6.36 25.04
CA ILE A 32 32.23 5.86 24.20
C ILE A 32 30.88 5.99 24.91
N ILE A 33 30.83 5.69 26.22
CA ILE A 33 29.62 5.84 27.03
C ILE A 33 29.24 7.32 27.19
N ALA A 34 30.21 8.21 27.41
CA ALA A 34 29.99 9.65 27.48
C ALA A 34 29.49 10.23 26.14
N ALA A 35 29.99 9.72 25.01
CA ALA A 35 29.54 10.13 23.67
C ALA A 35 28.09 9.71 23.38
N ALA A 36 27.68 8.51 23.83
CA ALA A 36 26.30 8.04 23.68
C ALA A 36 25.30 8.84 24.53
N ALA A 37 25.73 9.37 25.68
CA ALA A 37 24.90 10.17 26.57
C ALA A 37 24.68 11.63 26.08
N HIS A 38 25.45 12.11 25.10
CA HIS A 38 25.40 13.48 24.59
C HIS A 38 24.80 13.63 23.18
N ALA A 39 24.18 12.57 22.64
CA ALA A 39 23.42 12.66 21.39
C ALA A 39 22.04 13.35 21.55
N GLY A 40 21.70 13.80 22.75
CA GLY A 40 20.54 14.67 23.00
C GLY A 40 20.91 16.15 22.90
N GLN A 41 20.36 16.80 21.86
CA GLN A 41 20.23 18.26 21.64
C GLN A 41 21.41 19.01 21.01
N PRO A 42 21.30 19.45 19.73
CA PRO A 42 22.23 20.38 19.14
C PRO A 42 21.79 21.82 19.42
N SER A 43 22.50 22.51 20.31
CA SER A 43 22.55 23.97 20.31
C SER A 43 23.99 24.42 20.46
N ARG A 44 24.60 24.79 19.33
CA ARG A 44 25.83 25.57 19.24
C ARG A 44 25.66 26.53 18.07
N ALA A 45 25.47 27.84 18.28
CA ALA A 45 26.48 28.80 18.77
C ALA A 45 27.84 28.51 18.10
N ARG A 46 28.47 29.42 17.34
CA ARG A 46 28.84 30.78 17.73
C ARG A 46 29.85 31.28 16.69
N ARG A 47 29.83 32.56 16.28
CA ARG A 47 31.03 33.44 16.35
C ARG A 47 30.77 34.87 15.85
N ARG A 48 30.92 35.80 16.81
CA ARG A 48 31.54 37.15 16.83
C ARG A 48 31.32 38.13 15.63
N MET A 49 30.60 39.20 15.97
CA MET A 49 30.18 40.45 15.26
C MET A 49 31.34 41.47 15.03
N PRO A 50 31.24 42.47 14.11
CA PRO A 50 30.13 43.43 14.02
C PRO A 50 29.46 43.61 12.65
N ILE A 51 28.22 44.07 12.76
CA ILE A 51 27.22 44.36 11.74
C ILE A 51 27.65 45.58 10.92
N ALA A 52 27.74 45.42 9.59
CA ALA A 52 27.24 46.41 8.64
C ALA A 52 27.12 45.79 7.24
N LEU A 53 25.91 45.29 6.97
CA LEU A 53 25.22 45.43 5.69
C LEU A 53 25.89 44.83 4.42
N ALA A 54 25.72 43.53 4.22
CA ALA A 54 25.49 42.95 2.88
C ALA A 54 24.84 41.58 3.00
N VAL A 55 23.67 41.55 3.63
CA VAL A 55 22.63 40.57 3.31
C VAL A 55 22.28 40.77 1.83
N ALA A 56 22.36 39.71 1.02
CA ALA A 56 21.53 39.45 -0.18
C ALA A 56 22.29 38.77 -1.35
N LEU A 57 22.88 37.57 -1.18
CA LEU A 57 23.17 36.75 -2.37
C LEU A 57 23.30 35.23 -2.13
N ALA A 58 23.60 34.76 -0.92
CA ALA A 58 23.75 33.34 -0.64
C ALA A 58 22.47 32.61 -0.16
N SER A 59 21.30 33.26 -0.20
CA SER A 59 19.99 32.66 0.10
C SER A 59 19.20 32.22 -1.15
N ILE A 60 19.68 32.52 -2.37
CA ILE A 60 18.92 32.24 -3.59
C ILE A 60 19.09 30.79 -4.09
N VAL A 61 20.19 30.10 -3.77
CA VAL A 61 20.45 28.76 -4.33
C VAL A 61 19.80 27.63 -3.53
N ILE A 62 19.58 27.79 -2.21
CA ILE A 62 18.94 26.76 -1.38
C ILE A 62 17.40 26.83 -1.47
N VAL A 63 16.84 27.97 -1.86
CA VAL A 63 15.39 28.09 -2.13
C VAL A 63 14.99 27.43 -3.45
N LEU A 64 15.92 27.28 -4.40
CA LEU A 64 15.63 26.68 -5.71
C LEU A 64 15.56 25.15 -5.72
N ILE A 65 16.08 24.46 -4.70
CA ILE A 65 15.96 22.98 -4.61
C ILE A 65 14.78 22.57 -3.71
N ALA A 66 14.38 23.42 -2.77
CA ALA A 66 13.23 23.17 -1.90
C ALA A 66 11.86 23.48 -2.56
N ALA A 67 11.83 24.15 -3.70
CA ALA A 67 10.58 24.46 -4.42
C ALA A 67 10.14 23.35 -5.40
N SER A 68 10.95 22.31 -5.61
CA SER A 68 10.71 21.26 -6.62
C SER A 68 10.19 19.93 -6.07
N SER A 69 10.06 19.75 -4.76
CA SER A 69 9.40 18.56 -4.20
C SER A 69 7.88 18.72 -4.05
N SER A 70 7.33 19.91 -4.30
CA SER A 70 5.90 20.19 -4.08
C SER A 70 5.03 20.04 -5.32
N ARG A 71 5.51 19.45 -6.41
CA ARG A 71 4.71 19.27 -7.63
C ARG A 71 4.96 17.92 -8.28
N TRP A 72 4.34 16.89 -7.70
CA TRP A 72 3.58 15.89 -8.46
C TRP A 72 2.58 15.21 -7.52
N GLY A 73 1.58 15.99 -7.10
CA GLY A 73 0.28 15.38 -6.85
C GLY A 73 -0.25 14.97 -8.21
N SER A 74 0.02 13.73 -8.62
CA SER A 74 -0.71 13.12 -9.72
C SER A 74 -2.18 13.15 -9.32
N THR A 75 -2.99 13.99 -9.96
CA THR A 75 -4.45 13.81 -10.00
C THR A 75 -4.83 12.62 -10.89
N ALA A 76 -3.92 11.64 -11.04
CA ALA A 76 -4.30 10.30 -11.40
C ALA A 76 -5.17 9.81 -10.25
N HIS A 77 -6.49 9.92 -10.42
CA HIS A 77 -7.42 9.16 -9.61
C HIS A 77 -6.90 7.73 -9.69
N ALA A 78 -6.40 7.20 -8.57
CA ALA A 78 -5.92 5.84 -8.55
C ALA A 78 -7.06 4.97 -9.08
N ALA A 79 -6.85 4.34 -10.24
CA ALA A 79 -7.87 3.55 -10.88
C ALA A 79 -8.25 2.43 -9.90
N VAL A 80 -9.48 2.46 -9.41
CA VAL A 80 -9.97 1.46 -8.48
C VAL A 80 -10.06 0.14 -9.24
N ARG A 81 -9.38 -0.89 -8.78
CA ARG A 81 -9.41 -2.20 -9.44
C ARG A 81 -10.67 -2.93 -9.02
N PHE A 82 -11.65 -2.94 -9.91
CA PHE A 82 -12.89 -3.69 -9.73
C PHE A 82 -12.78 -5.05 -10.39
N GLU A 83 -13.14 -6.10 -9.64
CA GLU A 83 -13.26 -7.45 -10.16
C GLU A 83 -14.50 -8.16 -9.62
N VAL A 84 -15.09 -9.00 -10.46
CA VAL A 84 -16.09 -9.98 -10.03
C VAL A 84 -15.52 -11.38 -10.26
N ARG A 85 -15.51 -12.20 -9.22
CA ARG A 85 -15.01 -13.58 -9.26
C ARG A 85 -16.06 -14.54 -8.75
N LEU A 86 -16.06 -15.75 -9.28
CA LEU A 86 -16.82 -16.84 -8.68
C LEU A 86 -16.19 -17.22 -7.34
N ALA A 87 -17.01 -17.62 -6.37
CA ALA A 87 -16.55 -17.98 -5.03
C ALA A 87 -17.28 -19.20 -4.45
N GLU A 88 -16.59 -19.91 -3.57
CA GLU A 88 -17.07 -21.09 -2.85
C GLU A 88 -16.99 -20.89 -1.33
N GLU A 89 -17.79 -21.67 -0.60
CA GLU A 89 -17.75 -21.70 0.87
C GLU A 89 -16.69 -22.66 1.42
N GLN A 90 -16.26 -23.63 0.61
CA GLN A 90 -15.32 -24.68 0.99
C GLN A 90 -14.03 -24.55 0.18
N ALA A 91 -12.91 -24.90 0.81
CA ALA A 91 -11.62 -24.99 0.14
C ALA A 91 -11.65 -26.10 -0.92
N ALA A 92 -11.06 -25.83 -2.08
CA ALA A 92 -10.83 -26.82 -3.12
C ALA A 92 -9.53 -26.51 -3.86
N PRO A 93 -8.91 -27.50 -4.55
CA PRO A 93 -7.74 -27.26 -5.37
C PRO A 93 -7.97 -26.14 -6.39
N GLY A 94 -7.02 -25.21 -6.48
CA GLY A 94 -7.09 -24.07 -7.40
C GLY A 94 -7.89 -22.87 -6.90
N LEU A 95 -8.48 -22.92 -5.70
CA LEU A 95 -9.14 -21.77 -5.09
C LEU A 95 -8.20 -21.01 -4.15
N THR A 96 -8.34 -19.69 -4.13
CA THR A 96 -7.57 -18.79 -3.25
C THR A 96 -8.44 -18.36 -2.08
N ALA A 97 -8.00 -18.61 -0.84
CA ALA A 97 -8.70 -18.13 0.33
C ALA A 97 -8.65 -16.59 0.41
N ALA A 98 -9.80 -15.97 0.68
CA ALA A 98 -9.92 -14.53 0.85
C ALA A 98 -10.88 -14.21 2.00
N ARG A 99 -10.49 -13.23 2.83
CA ARG A 99 -11.31 -12.73 3.93
C ARG A 99 -12.30 -11.70 3.39
N VAL A 100 -13.56 -11.80 3.81
CA VAL A 100 -14.58 -10.80 3.49
C VAL A 100 -14.36 -9.57 4.39
N ALA A 101 -14.34 -8.38 3.79
CA ALA A 101 -14.18 -7.12 4.50
C ALA A 101 -15.22 -6.99 5.62
N ASN A 102 -14.81 -6.40 6.75
CA ASN A 102 -15.65 -6.18 7.93
C ASN A 102 -16.32 -7.47 8.49
N SER A 103 -15.74 -8.64 8.21
CA SER A 103 -16.22 -9.94 8.70
C SER A 103 -15.06 -10.86 9.08
N ASP A 104 -15.34 -11.86 9.91
CA ASP A 104 -14.44 -13.02 10.15
C ASP A 104 -14.67 -14.14 9.11
N ARG A 105 -15.62 -13.96 8.18
CA ARG A 105 -15.93 -14.94 7.14
C ARG A 105 -14.79 -15.01 6.12
N THR A 106 -14.35 -16.24 5.84
CA THR A 106 -13.45 -16.57 4.73
C THR A 106 -14.24 -17.25 3.61
N VAL A 107 -13.95 -16.87 2.37
CA VAL A 107 -14.47 -17.50 1.15
C VAL A 107 -13.31 -17.93 0.25
N TYR A 108 -13.59 -18.80 -0.72
CA TYR A 108 -12.56 -19.34 -1.61
C TYR A 108 -12.84 -18.91 -3.04
N LEU A 109 -11.94 -18.11 -3.60
CA LEU A 109 -12.10 -17.46 -4.89
C LEU A 109 -11.55 -18.30 -6.02
N HIS A 110 -12.27 -18.34 -7.13
CA HIS A 110 -11.74 -18.81 -8.40
C HIS A 110 -10.66 -17.83 -8.90
N ALA A 111 -9.66 -18.36 -9.62
CA ALA A 111 -8.53 -17.57 -10.09
C ALA A 111 -8.91 -16.53 -11.18
N GLU A 112 -9.91 -16.85 -12.00
CA GLU A 112 -10.37 -16.03 -13.11
C GLU A 112 -11.32 -14.91 -12.64
N ALA A 113 -11.04 -13.67 -13.07
CA ALA A 113 -11.97 -12.56 -12.97
C ALA A 113 -12.97 -12.64 -14.13
N VAL A 114 -14.26 -12.82 -13.80
CA VAL A 114 -15.35 -12.90 -14.77
C VAL A 114 -15.58 -11.54 -15.44
N VAL A 115 -15.48 -10.47 -14.66
CA VAL A 115 -15.67 -9.08 -15.09
C VAL A 115 -14.65 -8.20 -14.38
N THR A 116 -14.17 -7.20 -15.10
CA THR A 116 -13.20 -6.19 -14.62
C THR A 116 -13.68 -4.77 -14.94
N ASN A 117 -12.90 -3.74 -14.61
CA ASN A 117 -13.16 -2.35 -15.03
C ASN A 117 -13.46 -2.21 -16.54
N ALA A 118 -12.81 -3.00 -17.39
CA ALA A 118 -13.00 -2.96 -18.86
C ALA A 118 -14.41 -3.35 -19.31
N ASP A 119 -15.16 -4.00 -18.43
CA ASP A 119 -16.50 -4.51 -18.68
C ASP A 119 -17.58 -3.57 -18.11
N ILE A 120 -17.20 -2.44 -17.49
CA ILE A 120 -18.12 -1.46 -16.91
C ILE A 120 -18.50 -0.41 -17.97
N ALA A 121 -19.80 -0.17 -18.13
CA ALA A 121 -20.35 0.91 -18.94
C ALA A 121 -20.69 2.16 -18.10
N PHE A 122 -21.14 1.95 -16.86
CA PHE A 122 -21.56 3.04 -15.99
C PHE A 122 -21.42 2.64 -14.52
N SER A 123 -21.10 3.62 -13.69
CA SER A 123 -21.05 3.53 -12.24
C SER A 123 -21.62 4.81 -11.63
N ASN A 124 -22.43 4.69 -10.58
CA ASN A 124 -22.96 5.83 -9.84
C ASN A 124 -23.30 5.46 -8.40
N VAL A 125 -23.21 6.46 -7.52
CA VAL A 125 -23.61 6.32 -6.13
C VAL A 125 -25.13 6.45 -6.00
N ILE A 126 -25.74 5.55 -5.23
CA ILE A 126 -27.15 5.57 -4.89
C ILE A 126 -27.33 5.52 -3.37
N PRO A 127 -28.41 6.10 -2.82
CA PRO A 127 -28.75 5.89 -1.41
C PRO A 127 -28.99 4.40 -1.11
N GLY A 128 -28.52 3.93 0.03
CA GLY A 128 -28.88 2.62 0.55
C GLY A 128 -30.35 2.54 0.96
N ASN A 129 -30.87 1.33 1.17
CA ASN A 129 -32.27 1.12 1.54
C ASN A 129 -32.50 1.00 3.06
N THR A 130 -31.55 1.49 3.87
CA THR A 130 -31.54 1.34 5.33
C THR A 130 -31.86 2.64 6.06
N PRO A 131 -32.29 2.59 7.33
CA PRO A 131 -32.51 3.80 8.14
C PRO A 131 -31.23 4.60 8.44
N SER A 132 -30.06 3.97 8.35
CA SER A 132 -28.76 4.65 8.47
C SER A 132 -28.32 5.25 7.13
N GLU A 133 -27.53 6.33 7.18
CA GLU A 133 -26.94 7.02 6.02
C GLU A 133 -25.86 6.15 5.35
N GLN A 134 -26.28 5.09 4.68
CA GLN A 134 -25.41 4.23 3.87
C GLN A 134 -25.55 4.58 2.39
N PHE A 135 -24.45 4.45 1.66
CA PHE A 135 -24.41 4.65 0.21
C PHE A 135 -23.99 3.37 -0.48
N TRP A 136 -24.63 3.04 -1.60
CA TRP A 136 -24.31 1.87 -2.42
C TRP A 136 -23.87 2.34 -3.80
N ILE A 137 -23.34 1.42 -4.60
CA ILE A 137 -22.88 1.72 -5.96
C ILE A 137 -23.71 0.92 -6.97
N ASP A 138 -24.43 1.61 -7.86
CA ASP A 138 -25.03 1.02 -9.06
C ASP A 138 -23.93 0.84 -10.11
N VAL A 139 -23.78 -0.38 -10.60
CA VAL A 139 -22.83 -0.73 -11.65
C VAL A 139 -23.59 -1.33 -12.83
N ARG A 140 -23.39 -0.75 -14.00
CA ARG A 140 -23.87 -1.27 -15.27
C ARG A 140 -22.71 -1.76 -16.11
N LEU A 141 -22.83 -3.00 -16.55
CA LEU A 141 -21.88 -3.64 -17.44
C LEU A 141 -22.16 -3.25 -18.89
N ASN A 142 -21.11 -3.20 -19.69
CA ASN A 142 -21.26 -3.15 -21.15
C ASN A 142 -21.75 -4.52 -21.67
N ALA A 143 -22.10 -4.59 -22.96
CA ALA A 143 -22.66 -5.80 -23.55
C ALA A 143 -21.75 -7.03 -23.38
N ALA A 144 -20.43 -6.86 -23.58
CA ALA A 144 -19.46 -7.93 -23.40
C ALA A 144 -19.39 -8.41 -21.94
N GLY A 145 -19.36 -7.48 -20.98
CA GLY A 145 -19.37 -7.76 -19.55
C GLY A 145 -20.64 -8.49 -19.09
N ALA A 146 -21.79 -8.03 -19.54
CA ALA A 146 -23.08 -8.66 -19.24
C ALA A 146 -23.14 -10.11 -19.75
N ASP A 147 -22.61 -10.35 -20.95
CA ASP A 147 -22.54 -11.69 -21.53
C ASP A 147 -21.57 -12.61 -20.79
N LYS A 148 -20.40 -12.11 -20.37
CA LYS A 148 -19.47 -12.84 -19.51
C LYS A 148 -20.13 -13.24 -18.19
N MET A 149 -20.74 -12.28 -17.50
CA MET A 149 -21.45 -12.53 -16.23
C MET A 149 -22.55 -13.55 -16.39
N ARG A 150 -23.41 -13.39 -17.40
CA ARG A 150 -24.51 -14.32 -17.66
C ARG A 150 -24.00 -15.75 -17.88
N ARG A 151 -22.98 -15.94 -18.72
CA ARG A 151 -22.40 -17.27 -18.97
C ARG A 151 -21.78 -17.87 -17.71
N ALA A 152 -20.99 -17.11 -16.96
CA ALA A 152 -20.35 -17.59 -15.74
C ALA A 152 -21.37 -17.96 -14.64
N THR A 153 -22.46 -17.19 -14.53
CA THR A 153 -23.46 -17.36 -13.48
C THR A 153 -24.46 -18.48 -13.75
N LEU A 154 -24.70 -18.87 -15.00
CA LEU A 154 -25.59 -19.99 -15.35
C LEU A 154 -25.21 -21.30 -14.65
N GLY A 155 -23.93 -21.63 -14.59
CA GLY A 155 -23.42 -22.84 -13.93
C GLY A 155 -23.08 -22.65 -12.45
N HIS A 156 -23.29 -21.46 -11.88
CA HIS A 156 -22.85 -21.09 -10.53
C HIS A 156 -24.01 -20.83 -9.56
N LEU A 157 -25.25 -21.15 -9.96
CA LEU A 157 -26.45 -20.88 -9.17
C LEU A 157 -26.39 -21.56 -7.79
N GLY A 158 -26.90 -20.86 -6.78
CA GLY A 158 -26.87 -21.30 -5.38
C GLY A 158 -25.53 -21.10 -4.69
N ARG A 159 -24.46 -20.72 -5.41
CA ARG A 159 -23.11 -20.49 -4.86
C ARG A 159 -22.81 -18.99 -4.75
N LEU A 160 -21.62 -18.65 -4.25
CA LEU A 160 -21.25 -17.26 -3.98
C LEU A 160 -20.60 -16.60 -5.19
N VAL A 161 -20.84 -15.31 -5.37
CA VAL A 161 -20.01 -14.46 -6.24
C VAL A 161 -19.30 -13.48 -5.33
N ALA A 162 -18.01 -13.26 -5.53
CA ALA A 162 -17.23 -12.27 -4.82
C ALA A 162 -17.10 -11.00 -5.67
N ILE A 163 -17.35 -9.86 -5.04
CA ILE A 163 -17.08 -8.53 -5.59
C ILE A 163 -15.84 -8.02 -4.88
N LEU A 164 -14.82 -7.65 -5.67
CA LEU A 164 -13.53 -7.20 -5.19
C LEU A 164 -13.27 -5.75 -5.60
N ILE A 165 -12.72 -4.99 -4.66
CA ILE A 165 -12.26 -3.62 -4.85
C ILE A 165 -10.82 -3.57 -4.34
N ASP A 166 -9.88 -3.23 -5.23
CA ASP A 166 -8.44 -3.19 -4.92
C ASP A 166 -7.88 -4.50 -4.35
N GLY A 167 -8.54 -5.63 -4.65
CA GLY A 167 -8.19 -6.96 -4.16
C GLY A 167 -8.92 -7.39 -2.89
N ASP A 168 -9.59 -6.47 -2.19
CA ASP A 168 -10.37 -6.76 -1.00
C ASP A 168 -11.78 -7.25 -1.38
N VAL A 169 -12.23 -8.34 -0.75
CA VAL A 169 -13.57 -8.89 -0.98
C VAL A 169 -14.60 -8.07 -0.19
N VAL A 170 -15.26 -7.14 -0.86
CA VAL A 170 -16.23 -6.23 -0.23
C VAL A 170 -17.63 -6.82 -0.11
N SER A 171 -17.98 -7.79 -0.96
CA SER A 171 -19.30 -8.42 -0.93
C SER A 171 -19.27 -9.84 -1.48
N THR A 172 -20.09 -10.72 -0.90
CA THR A 172 -20.19 -12.15 -1.29
C THR A 172 -21.63 -12.63 -1.41
N PRO A 173 -22.46 -12.05 -2.29
CA PRO A 173 -23.86 -12.45 -2.44
C PRO A 173 -24.00 -13.90 -2.92
N ARG A 174 -25.04 -14.58 -2.43
CA ARG A 174 -25.44 -15.88 -2.97
C ARG A 174 -26.25 -15.68 -4.24
N LEU A 175 -25.83 -16.33 -5.32
CA LEU A 175 -26.43 -16.22 -6.63
C LEU A 175 -27.76 -16.97 -6.68
N LYS A 176 -28.86 -16.24 -6.89
CA LYS A 176 -30.23 -16.80 -6.96
C LYS A 176 -30.73 -17.00 -8.39
N SER A 177 -30.17 -16.25 -9.32
CA SER A 177 -30.48 -16.28 -10.76
C SER A 177 -29.24 -15.81 -11.53
N PRO A 178 -29.14 -16.08 -12.83
CA PRO A 178 -28.07 -15.53 -13.65
C PRO A 178 -28.07 -13.99 -13.57
N ILE A 179 -26.89 -13.39 -13.46
CA ILE A 179 -26.75 -11.93 -13.37
C ILE A 179 -26.69 -11.34 -14.78
N GLY A 180 -27.55 -10.34 -14.99
CA GLY A 180 -27.60 -9.57 -16.24
C GLY A 180 -26.66 -8.36 -16.22
N PRO A 181 -27.01 -7.25 -16.89
CA PRO A 181 -26.12 -6.11 -17.08
C PRO A 181 -26.03 -5.18 -15.87
N ALA A 182 -26.82 -5.39 -14.81
CA ALA A 182 -26.91 -4.48 -13.68
C ALA A 182 -26.64 -5.19 -12.36
N ALA A 183 -25.85 -4.55 -11.50
CA ALA A 183 -25.54 -5.01 -10.17
C ALA A 183 -25.49 -3.83 -9.20
N VAL A 184 -25.85 -4.09 -7.94
CA VAL A 184 -25.70 -3.12 -6.85
C VAL A 184 -24.66 -3.66 -5.89
N ILE A 185 -23.62 -2.86 -5.63
CA ILE A 185 -22.62 -3.13 -4.60
C ILE A 185 -23.11 -2.48 -3.32
N SER A 186 -23.64 -3.31 -2.42
CA SER A 186 -24.06 -2.90 -1.09
C SER A 186 -22.96 -3.09 -0.06
N GLY A 187 -22.85 -2.17 0.89
CA GLY A 187 -21.94 -2.22 2.03
C GLY A 187 -22.13 -0.98 2.90
N ASP A 188 -21.41 -0.93 4.02
CA ASP A 188 -21.41 0.20 4.95
C ASP A 188 -20.49 1.34 4.46
N PHE A 189 -20.69 1.80 3.22
CA PHE A 189 -19.89 2.88 2.66
C PHE A 189 -20.43 4.24 3.08
N THR A 190 -19.52 5.14 3.45
CA THR A 190 -19.81 6.57 3.47
C THR A 190 -20.02 7.08 2.04
N ARG A 191 -20.68 8.24 1.90
CA ARG A 191 -20.85 8.88 0.58
C ARG A 191 -19.53 9.05 -0.15
N ALA A 192 -18.52 9.60 0.53
CA ALA A 192 -17.22 9.90 -0.08
C ALA A 192 -16.48 8.63 -0.53
N GLU A 193 -16.59 7.53 0.22
CA GLU A 193 -16.03 6.24 -0.19
C GLU A 193 -16.74 5.68 -1.40
N ALA A 194 -18.08 5.69 -1.40
CA ALA A 194 -18.87 5.23 -2.54
C ALA A 194 -18.59 6.06 -3.80
N GLU A 195 -18.43 7.38 -3.66
CA GLU A 195 -18.09 8.30 -4.76
C GLU A 195 -16.71 7.97 -5.32
N LYS A 196 -15.70 7.82 -4.46
CA LYS A 196 -14.34 7.43 -4.86
C LYS A 196 -14.33 6.09 -5.61
N ILE A 197 -15.06 5.10 -5.11
CA ILE A 197 -15.19 3.78 -5.74
C ILE A 197 -15.86 3.91 -7.12
N ALA A 198 -17.00 4.61 -7.18
CA ALA A 198 -17.75 4.79 -8.42
C ALA A 198 -16.92 5.53 -9.49
N GLU A 199 -16.22 6.58 -9.11
CA GLU A 199 -15.36 7.36 -10.00
C GLU A 199 -14.15 6.55 -10.46
N GLY A 200 -13.47 5.85 -9.55
CA GLY A 200 -12.29 5.05 -9.87
C GLY A 200 -12.59 3.82 -10.74
N MET A 201 -13.85 3.37 -10.78
CA MET A 201 -14.27 2.28 -11.68
C MET A 201 -14.37 2.69 -13.15
N ARG A 202 -14.52 3.98 -13.43
CA ARG A 202 -14.66 4.48 -14.79
C ARG A 202 -13.32 4.41 -15.50
N ILE A 203 -13.30 3.79 -16.68
CA ILE A 203 -12.17 3.92 -17.58
C ILE A 203 -12.32 5.27 -18.28
N THR A 204 -11.53 6.25 -17.85
CA THR A 204 -11.38 7.50 -18.59
C THR A 204 -10.56 7.22 -19.85
N PRO A 205 -11.06 7.55 -21.05
CA PRO A 205 -10.30 7.40 -22.29
C PRO A 205 -9.08 8.33 -22.37
#